data_AF-A0A0G0LNJ3-F1
#
_entry.id   AF-A0A0G0LNJ3-F1
#
_cell.length_a   1.000
_cell.length_b   1.000
_cell.length_c   1.000
_cell.angle_alpha   90.00
_cell.angle_beta   90.00
_cell.angle_gamma   90.00
#
_symmetry.space_group_name_H-M   'P 1'
#
loop_
_entity.id
_entity.type
_entity.pdbx_description
1 polymer ?
#
loop_
_entity_poly.entity_id
_entity_poly.type
_entity_poly.pdbx_seq_one_letter_code
_entity_poly.pdbx_strand_id
1 'polypeptide(L)'
;MDYLITNQNSYQNIIFTNFYGQPYIYYLFYSKYSPSKYQSQAFLTESISGDTGQINQIDNIRFDSPNFNSIKETPNTLAIFSYDEILRQGIEINNISTFYAYQTN
;
A
#
# COMPACT_ATOMS: atom_id res chain seq x y z
N MET A 1 0.45 9.54 -4.78
CA MET A 1 -0.05 8.43 -5.63
C MET A 1 0.79 8.27 -6.88
N ASP A 2 1.08 9.35 -7.60
CA ASP A 2 1.91 9.34 -8.82
C ASP A 2 3.25 8.63 -8.69
N TYR A 3 3.93 8.80 -7.54
CA TYR A 3 5.19 8.10 -7.26
C TYR A 3 5.03 6.58 -7.31
N LEU A 4 4.00 6.05 -6.62
CA LEU A 4 3.70 4.62 -6.63
C LEU A 4 3.43 4.12 -8.05
N ILE A 5 2.54 4.80 -8.78
CA ILE A 5 2.13 4.39 -10.14
C ILE A 5 3.33 4.37 -11.10
N THR A 6 4.21 5.36 -10.99
CA THR A 6 5.37 5.52 -11.89
C THR A 6 6.49 4.53 -11.57
N ASN A 7 6.68 4.19 -10.30
CA ASN A 7 7.84 3.42 -9.83
C ASN A 7 7.51 1.98 -9.40
N GLN A 8 6.26 1.53 -9.48
CA GLN A 8 5.84 0.22 -8.96
C GLN A 8 6.67 -0.97 -9.49
N ASN A 9 7.16 -0.89 -10.73
CA ASN A 9 7.94 -1.97 -11.35
C ASN A 9 9.38 -2.05 -10.81
N SER A 10 9.85 -1.03 -10.09
CA SER A 10 11.19 -0.99 -9.48
C SER A 10 11.24 -1.71 -8.13
N TYR A 11 10.10 -2.12 -7.60
CA TYR A 11 9.99 -2.75 -6.29
C TYR A 11 9.42 -4.16 -6.40
N GLN A 12 10.02 -5.10 -5.68
CA GLN A 12 9.53 -6.47 -5.60
C GLN A 12 8.31 -6.56 -4.69
N ASN A 13 8.30 -5.78 -3.62
CA ASN A 13 7.22 -5.73 -2.65
C ASN A 13 6.70 -4.30 -2.54
N ILE A 14 5.39 -4.11 -2.67
CA ILE A 14 4.75 -2.85 -2.36
C ILE A 14 3.70 -3.09 -1.30
N ILE A 15 3.76 -2.32 -0.22
CA ILE A 15 2.76 -2.35 0.84
C ILE A 15 2.22 -0.94 1.00
N PHE A 16 0.92 -0.80 0.83
CA PHE A 16 0.22 0.45 1.00
C PHE A 16 -0.78 0.30 2.14
N THR A 17 -0.55 1.08 3.19
CA THR A 17 -1.41 1.09 4.37
C THR A 17 -2.91 1.15 4.08
N ASN A 18 -3.65 0.30 4.78
CA ASN A 18 -5.11 0.35 4.87
C ASN A 18 -5.61 1.02 6.16
N PHE A 19 -4.75 1.73 6.89
CA PHE A 19 -5.06 2.35 8.18
C PHE A 19 -6.30 3.25 8.18
N TYR A 20 -6.53 3.99 7.10
CA TYR A 20 -7.72 4.86 6.94
C TYR A 20 -8.87 4.20 6.14
N GLY A 21 -8.83 2.87 5.93
CA GLY A 21 -9.90 2.13 5.27
C GLY A 21 -9.46 1.46 3.97
N GLN A 22 -10.00 1.90 2.82
CA GLN A 22 -9.86 1.23 1.52
C GLN A 22 -8.90 1.96 0.56
N PRO A 23 -7.56 1.87 0.75
CA PRO A 23 -6.57 2.59 -0.05
C PRO A 23 -6.57 2.18 -1.53
N TYR A 24 -6.99 0.94 -1.83
CA TYR A 24 -7.03 0.41 -3.19
C TYR A 24 -7.96 1.24 -4.10
N ILE A 25 -9.00 1.87 -3.55
CA ILE A 25 -9.91 2.75 -4.33
C ILE A 25 -9.12 3.91 -4.95
N TYR A 26 -8.22 4.52 -4.17
CA TYR A 26 -7.36 5.60 -4.67
C TYR A 26 -6.39 5.10 -5.74
N TYR A 27 -5.81 3.91 -5.55
CA TYR A 27 -4.97 3.31 -6.57
C TYR A 27 -5.74 3.09 -7.87
N LEU A 28 -6.92 2.47 -7.82
CA LEU A 28 -7.76 2.23 -9.00
C LEU A 28 -8.12 3.54 -9.72
N PHE A 29 -8.56 4.54 -8.97
CA PHE A 29 -9.01 5.82 -9.51
C PHE A 29 -7.87 6.59 -10.20
N TYR A 30 -6.75 6.80 -9.50
CA TYR A 30 -5.66 7.64 -10.01
C TYR A 30 -4.81 6.93 -11.07
N SER A 31 -4.67 5.61 -11.01
CA SER A 31 -3.99 4.85 -12.07
C SER A 31 -4.84 4.67 -13.33
N LYS A 32 -6.13 5.07 -13.29
CA LYS A 32 -7.13 4.78 -14.32
C LYS A 32 -7.14 3.28 -14.63
N TYR A 33 -7.15 2.48 -13.57
CA TYR A 33 -6.97 1.04 -13.66
C TYR A 33 -8.07 0.40 -14.52
N SER A 34 -7.68 -0.54 -15.37
CA SER A 34 -8.61 -1.21 -16.27
C SER A 34 -9.64 -2.01 -15.48
N PRO A 35 -10.96 -1.79 -15.68
CA PRO A 35 -12.00 -2.55 -14.98
C PRO A 35 -11.91 -4.06 -15.24
N SER A 36 -11.54 -4.48 -16.46
CA SER A 36 -11.40 -5.90 -16.78
C SER A 36 -10.22 -6.54 -16.04
N LYS A 37 -9.10 -5.82 -15.91
CA LYS A 37 -7.97 -6.28 -15.08
C LYS A 37 -8.37 -6.38 -13.62
N TYR A 38 -9.08 -5.37 -13.10
CA TYR A 38 -9.53 -5.38 -11.70
C TYR A 38 -10.44 -6.57 -11.43
N GLN A 39 -11.45 -6.79 -12.27
CA GLN A 39 -12.39 -7.90 -12.13
C GLN A 39 -11.71 -9.28 -12.14
N SER A 40 -10.59 -9.44 -12.87
CA SER A 40 -9.83 -10.70 -12.88
C SER A 40 -9.01 -10.97 -11.62
N GLN A 41 -8.72 -9.93 -10.81
CA GLN A 41 -7.86 -10.01 -9.63
C GLN A 41 -8.59 -9.70 -8.32
N ALA A 42 -9.79 -9.11 -8.38
CA ALA A 42 -10.51 -8.66 -7.21
C ALA A 42 -11.00 -9.85 -6.37
N PHE A 43 -10.27 -10.15 -5.30
CA PHE A 43 -10.70 -11.09 -4.27
C PHE A 43 -11.23 -10.30 -3.08
N LEU A 44 -12.57 -10.25 -3.00
CA LEU A 44 -13.26 -9.62 -1.89
C LEU A 44 -13.20 -10.54 -0.66
N THR A 45 -12.53 -10.08 0.39
CA THR A 45 -12.61 -10.73 1.70
C THR A 45 -13.81 -10.14 2.41
N GLU A 46 -14.83 -10.96 2.69
CA GLU A 46 -16.01 -10.51 3.43
C GLU A 46 -15.60 -9.94 4.79
N SER A 47 -16.11 -8.77 5.15
CA SER A 47 -15.91 -8.25 6.49
C SER A 47 -16.83 -9.01 7.45
N ILE A 48 -16.31 -9.35 8.64
CA ILE A 48 -17.11 -9.98 9.70
C ILE A 48 -18.28 -9.07 10.14
N SER A 49 -18.17 -7.75 9.89
CA SER A 49 -19.18 -6.73 10.21
C SER A 49 -20.26 -6.52 9.13
N GLY A 50 -20.18 -7.16 7.97
CA GLY A 50 -21.15 -6.99 6.88
C GLY A 50 -21.01 -5.71 6.05
N ASP A 51 -19.86 -5.04 6.12
CA ASP A 51 -19.51 -3.89 5.28
C ASP A 51 -19.03 -4.33 3.89
N THR A 52 -18.81 -3.35 3.00
CA THR A 52 -18.10 -3.57 1.73
C THR A 52 -16.77 -4.29 2.03
N GLY A 53 -16.64 -5.54 1.60
CA GLY A 53 -15.48 -6.37 1.92
C GLY A 53 -14.15 -5.74 1.52
N GLN A 54 -13.05 -6.37 1.94
CA GLN A 54 -11.71 -5.83 1.76
C GLN A 54 -11.00 -6.44 0.55
N ILE A 55 -10.33 -5.58 -0.23
CA ILE A 55 -9.38 -6.00 -1.26
C ILE A 55 -7.98 -5.88 -0.67
N ASN A 56 -7.32 -7.02 -0.51
CA ASN A 56 -6.02 -7.09 0.18
C ASN A 56 -4.83 -6.99 -0.80
N GLN A 57 -5.05 -7.22 -2.10
CA GLN A 57 -4.00 -7.14 -3.11
C GLN A 57 -4.55 -6.83 -4.49
N ILE A 58 -3.83 -6.00 -5.24
CA ILE A 58 -3.98 -5.80 -6.69
C ILE A 58 -2.56 -5.68 -7.27
N ASP A 59 -2.27 -6.42 -8.34
CA ASP A 59 -0.92 -6.53 -8.91
C ASP A 59 0.12 -6.94 -7.84
N ASN A 60 1.25 -6.22 -7.75
CA ASN A 60 2.28 -6.40 -6.72
C ASN A 60 2.07 -5.50 -5.47
N ILE A 61 0.89 -4.89 -5.33
CA ILE A 61 0.55 -3.98 -4.23
C ILE A 61 -0.34 -4.68 -3.23
N ARG A 62 0.18 -4.89 -2.01
CA ARG A 62 -0.60 -5.35 -0.87
C ARG A 62 -1.17 -4.17 -0.09
N PHE A 63 -2.44 -4.26 0.27
CA PHE A 63 -3.14 -3.25 1.06
C PHE A 63 -3.29 -3.73 2.50
N ASP A 64 -2.34 -3.34 3.34
CA ASP A 64 -2.21 -3.81 4.72
C ASP A 64 -1.42 -2.80 5.56
N SER A 65 -1.51 -2.87 6.89
CA SER A 65 -0.82 -1.99 7.84
C SER A 65 0.37 -2.72 8.49
N PRO A 66 1.55 -2.80 7.85
CA PRO A 66 2.66 -3.62 8.33
C PRO A 66 3.40 -2.99 9.51
N ASN A 67 4.09 -3.82 10.28
CA ASN A 67 5.06 -3.34 11.26
C ASN A 67 6.36 -2.90 10.55
N PHE A 68 6.83 -1.70 10.83
CA PHE A 68 8.01 -1.09 10.22
C PHE A 68 9.28 -1.91 10.42
N ASN A 69 9.49 -2.50 11.60
CA ASN A 69 10.69 -3.30 11.86
C ASN A 69 10.74 -4.53 10.96
N SER A 70 9.60 -5.17 10.71
CA SER A 70 9.51 -6.30 9.78
C SER A 70 9.78 -5.88 8.32
N ILE A 71 9.34 -4.68 7.92
CA ILE A 71 9.60 -4.15 6.58
C ILE A 71 11.08 -3.81 6.37
N LYS A 72 11.74 -3.27 7.39
CA LYS A 72 13.16 -2.91 7.32
C LYS A 72 14.06 -4.11 7.01
N GLU A 73 13.64 -5.32 7.37
CA GLU A 73 14.32 -6.57 7.09
C GLU A 73 14.03 -7.13 5.69
N THR A 74 13.09 -6.53 4.94
CA THR A 74 12.66 -7.01 3.62
C THR A 74 13.22 -6.09 2.51
N PRO A 75 14.26 -6.52 1.77
CA PRO A 75 14.86 -5.70 0.73
C PRO A 75 13.90 -5.46 -0.46
N ASN A 76 14.18 -4.44 -1.28
CA ASN A 76 13.39 -4.07 -2.46
C ASN A 76 11.89 -3.84 -2.17
N THR A 77 11.61 -3.28 -0.99
CA THR A 77 10.25 -3.00 -0.53
C THR A 77 9.97 -1.52 -0.54
N LEU A 78 8.88 -1.13 -1.20
CA LEU A 78 8.25 0.17 -1.02
C LEU A 78 7.10 0.05 -0.01
N ALA A 79 7.28 0.62 1.18
CA ALA A 79 6.20 0.72 2.16
C ALA A 79 5.68 2.16 2.24
N ILE A 80 4.36 2.30 2.13
CA ILE A 80 3.63 3.56 2.17
C ILE A 80 2.79 3.56 3.44
N PHE A 81 3.18 4.39 4.40
CA PHE A 81 2.52 4.54 5.69
C PHE A 81 1.66 5.80 5.74
N SER A 82 0.65 5.78 6.61
CA SER A 82 -0.03 6.99 7.04
C SER A 82 0.83 7.77 8.04
N TYR A 83 0.54 9.05 8.20
CA TYR A 83 1.21 9.87 9.21
C TYR A 83 0.99 9.31 10.63
N ASP A 84 -0.24 8.88 10.95
CA ASP A 84 -0.55 8.33 12.27
C ASP A 84 0.15 6.99 12.55
N GLU A 85 0.33 6.14 11.53
CA GLU A 85 1.14 4.93 11.70
C GLU A 85 2.61 5.23 11.93
N ILE A 86 3.17 6.23 11.24
CA ILE A 86 4.55 6.66 11.46
C ILE A 86 4.75 7.07 12.92
N LEU A 87 3.81 7.87 13.46
CA LEU A 87 3.84 8.28 14.86
C LEU A 87 3.65 7.09 15.82
N ARG A 88 2.64 6.25 15.57
CA ARG A 88 2.31 5.09 16.41
C ARG A 88 3.47 4.09 16.49
N GLN A 89 4.20 3.92 15.41
CA GLN A 89 5.32 2.98 15.32
C GLN A 89 6.67 3.60 15.71
N GLY A 90 6.72 4.91 15.99
CA GLY A 90 7.93 5.62 16.37
C GLY A 90 8.98 5.66 15.25
N ILE A 91 8.55 5.75 13.99
CA ILE A 91 9.45 5.73 12.83
C ILE A 91 10.15 7.09 12.72
N GLU A 92 11.48 7.10 12.79
CA GLU A 92 12.28 8.31 12.56
C GLU A 92 12.26 8.72 11.08
N ILE A 93 11.86 9.95 10.81
CA ILE A 93 11.69 10.47 9.45
C ILE A 93 13.01 11.07 8.96
N ASN A 94 13.88 10.23 8.40
CA ASN A 94 15.23 10.65 8.01
C ASN A 94 15.37 11.11 6.54
N ASN A 95 14.36 10.91 5.67
CA ASN A 95 14.33 11.38 4.27
C ASN A 95 12.87 11.64 3.82
N ILE A 96 12.49 12.90 3.59
CA ILE A 96 11.09 13.28 3.31
C ILE A 96 10.90 13.58 1.82
N SER A 97 10.10 12.74 1.15
CA SER A 97 9.29 13.16 0.00
C SER A 97 7.83 13.16 0.46
N THR A 98 7.02 14.12 0.01
CA THR A 98 5.63 14.40 0.46
C THR A 98 4.63 13.25 0.23
N PHE A 99 5.10 12.10 -0.24
CA PHE A 99 4.42 10.81 -0.16
C PHE A 99 5.45 9.80 0.35
N TYR A 100 5.19 9.21 1.52
CA TYR A 100 6.13 8.34 2.22
C TYR A 100 6.49 7.13 1.36
N ALA A 101 7.72 7.12 0.87
CA ALA A 101 8.35 6.01 0.17
C ALA A 101 9.70 5.77 0.84
N TYR A 102 9.81 4.68 1.59
CA TYR A 102 11.09 4.18 2.09
C TYR A 102 11.66 3.20 1.07
N GLN A 103 12.94 3.37 0.71
CA GLN A 103 13.68 2.46 -0.15
C GLN A 103 14.85 1.88 0.64
N THR A 104 14.99 0.55 0.63
CA THR A 104 16.18 -0.15 1.12
C THR A 104 17.19 -0.35 -0.01
N ASN A 105 18.47 -0.29 0.32
CA ASN A 105 19.59 -0.61 -0.58
C ASN A 105 19.78 -2.13 -0.72
#